data_AF-A6EJT0-F1
#
_entry.id   AF-A6EJT0-F1
#
_cell.length_a   1.000
_cell.length_b   1.000
_cell.length_c   1.000
_cell.angle_alpha   90.00
_cell.angle_beta   90.00
_cell.angle_gamma   90.00
#
_symmetry.space_group_name_H-M   'P 1'
#
loop_
_entity.id
_entity.type
_entity.pdbx_description
1 polymer ?
#
loop_
_entity_poly.entity_id
_entity_poly.type
_entity_poly.pdbx_seq_one_letter_code
_entity_poly.pdbx_strand_id
1 'polypeptide(L)'
;MLSLHMNLLLGDKIGTLITGLSALCFFILLLSGLYLWFPRKWTKKAFRRGVALKREVGMKRLNYDLHNVLGFYALIPALLIVITGLVFAFSWADQSVQFLANGAKSVKKRSIPKSTPNDTYPAHPTDSVITTLLHLHPQADVFSIRFREKDTDPLDVQVRQAKNRTHNFDWYYFDRNDGQLLMKYGDRDIKGGEQFRSMNYDLHTGAFAGLPTKFLALLAALICASMPITGFLIWYHRPVPKKKKK
;
A
#
# COMPACT_ATOMS: atom_id res chain seq x y z
N MET A 1 9.73 -0.54 14.35
CA MET A 1 9.87 -0.89 12.92
C MET A 1 8.91 -0.10 12.03
N LEU A 2 7.60 -0.06 12.32
CA LEU A 2 6.64 0.70 11.49
C LEU A 2 6.96 2.20 11.43
N SER A 3 7.25 2.85 12.57
CA SER A 3 7.60 4.28 12.58
C SER A 3 8.87 4.57 11.76
N LEU A 4 9.89 3.72 11.84
CA LEU A 4 11.09 3.87 11.00
C LEU A 4 10.72 3.83 9.50
N HIS A 5 9.85 2.92 9.08
CA HIS A 5 9.42 2.81 7.69
C HIS A 5 8.54 3.98 7.24
N MET A 6 7.61 4.41 8.10
CA MET A 6 6.62 5.43 7.75
C MET A 6 7.16 6.85 7.88
N ASN A 7 8.00 7.12 8.87
CA ASN A 7 8.45 8.46 9.19
C ASN A 7 9.95 8.57 9.55
N LEU A 8 10.76 7.54 9.32
CA LEU A 8 12.21 7.56 9.59
C LEU A 8 12.57 7.91 11.04
N LEU A 9 11.63 7.79 11.98
CA LEU A 9 11.76 8.30 13.36
C LEU A 9 11.93 9.83 13.47
N LEU A 10 11.62 10.57 12.40
CA LEU A 10 11.68 12.05 12.33
C LEU A 10 10.32 12.71 12.64
N GLY A 11 9.36 11.93 13.14
CA GLY A 11 8.00 12.39 13.43
C GLY A 11 7.14 12.60 12.18
N ASP A 12 5.84 12.81 12.39
CA ASP A 12 4.85 12.69 11.32
C ASP A 12 4.87 13.84 10.31
N LYS A 13 5.34 15.02 10.71
CA LYS A 13 5.38 16.20 9.81
C LYS A 13 6.49 16.08 8.77
N ILE A 14 7.70 15.73 9.21
CA ILE A 14 8.89 15.72 8.36
C ILE A 14 9.10 14.33 7.78
N GLY A 15 9.09 13.31 8.63
CA GLY A 15 9.34 11.93 8.26
C GLY A 15 8.40 11.40 7.20
N THR A 16 7.09 11.54 7.42
CA THR A 16 6.05 11.08 6.48
C THR A 16 6.14 11.79 5.12
N LEU A 17 6.53 13.07 5.12
CA LEU A 17 6.72 13.81 3.89
C LEU A 17 7.91 13.27 3.10
N ILE A 18 9.04 13.00 3.76
CA ILE A 18 10.25 12.48 3.11
C ILE A 18 9.99 11.09 2.53
N THR A 19 9.38 10.19 3.29
CA THR A 19 9.06 8.83 2.84
C THR A 19 8.02 8.85 1.71
N GLY A 20 6.99 9.70 1.81
CA GLY A 20 6.00 9.92 0.78
C GLY A 20 6.60 10.45 -0.53
N LEU A 21 7.45 11.47 -0.47
CA LEU A 21 8.15 12.01 -1.65
C LEU A 21 9.12 10.98 -2.25
N SER A 22 9.80 10.19 -1.40
CA SER A 22 10.66 9.10 -1.87
C SER A 22 9.86 8.03 -2.63
N ALA A 23 8.68 7.65 -2.13
CA ALA A 23 7.76 6.75 -2.82
C ALA A 23 7.26 7.35 -4.15
N LEU A 24 6.98 8.66 -4.20
CA LEU A 24 6.56 9.35 -5.42
C LEU A 24 7.68 9.37 -6.46
N CYS A 25 8.91 9.69 -6.06
CA CYS A 25 10.09 9.60 -6.92
C CYS A 25 10.28 8.17 -7.44
N PHE A 26 10.14 7.17 -6.57
CA PHE A 26 10.23 5.76 -6.97
C PHE A 26 9.14 5.39 -7.99
N PHE A 27 7.90 5.84 -7.80
CA PHE A 27 6.82 5.64 -8.77
C PHE A 27 7.15 6.25 -10.14
N ILE A 28 7.65 7.48 -10.18
CA ILE A 28 8.09 8.14 -11.43
C ILE A 28 9.26 7.38 -12.07
N LEU A 29 10.21 6.86 -11.27
CA LEU A 29 11.31 6.03 -11.75
C LEU A 29 10.82 4.72 -12.38
N LEU A 30 9.78 4.08 -11.83
CA LEU A 30 9.17 2.89 -12.45
C LEU A 30 8.52 3.21 -13.79
N LEU A 31 7.79 4.33 -13.89
CA LEU A 31 7.16 4.76 -15.15
C LEU A 31 8.19 5.12 -16.21
N SER A 32 9.24 5.86 -15.84
CA SER A 32 10.34 6.19 -16.75
C SER A 32 11.15 4.95 -17.15
N GLY A 33 11.37 4.01 -16.23
CA GLY A 33 12.01 2.73 -16.52
C GLY A 33 11.22 1.91 -17.54
N LEU A 34 9.89 1.83 -17.38
CA LEU A 34 8.99 1.20 -18.35
C LEU A 34 9.08 1.88 -19.72
N TYR A 35 9.04 3.22 -19.76
CA TYR A 35 9.18 3.98 -21.00
C TYR A 35 10.51 3.69 -21.73
N LEU A 36 11.62 3.64 -20.98
CA LEU A 36 12.96 3.34 -21.52
C LEU A 36 13.13 1.87 -21.92
N TRP A 37 12.42 0.96 -21.26
CA TRP A 37 12.43 -0.46 -21.58
C TRP A 37 11.74 -0.76 -22.93
N PHE A 38 10.73 0.03 -23.31
CA PHE A 38 10.06 -0.15 -24.60
C PHE A 38 11.02 0.07 -25.79
N PRO A 39 11.13 -0.91 -26.71
CA PRO A 39 12.05 -0.78 -27.83
C PRO A 39 11.52 0.23 -28.85
N ARG A 40 12.39 1.16 -29.27
CA ARG A 40 12.07 2.17 -30.30
C ARG A 40 11.64 1.57 -31.65
N LYS A 41 12.06 0.34 -31.94
CA LYS A 41 11.57 -0.48 -33.06
C LYS A 41 11.11 -1.82 -32.52
N TRP A 42 9.81 -2.10 -32.65
CA TRP A 42 9.20 -3.36 -32.21
C TRP A 42 9.64 -4.51 -33.11
N THR A 43 10.67 -5.24 -32.66
CA THR A 43 11.13 -6.47 -33.30
C THR A 43 11.20 -7.58 -32.26
N LYS A 44 10.91 -8.84 -32.67
CA LYS A 44 11.00 -10.01 -31.77
C LYS A 44 12.37 -10.09 -31.07
N LYS A 45 13.44 -9.71 -31.77
CA LYS A 45 14.80 -9.68 -31.24
C LYS A 45 15.01 -8.59 -30.17
N ALA A 46 14.43 -7.40 -30.35
CA ALA A 46 14.50 -6.33 -29.36
C ALA A 46 13.72 -6.69 -28.10
N PHE A 47 12.50 -7.24 -28.25
CA PHE A 47 11.70 -7.71 -27.12
C PHE A 47 12.40 -8.84 -26.35
N ARG A 48 12.93 -9.86 -27.04
CA ARG A 48 13.64 -10.99 -26.41
C ARG A 48 14.84 -10.53 -25.58
N ARG A 49 15.51 -9.45 -25.95
CA ARG A 49 16.61 -8.86 -25.16
C ARG A 49 16.15 -8.21 -23.86
N GLY A 50 14.90 -7.75 -23.79
CA GLY A 50 14.33 -7.13 -22.59
C GLY A 50 13.79 -8.12 -21.56
N VAL A 51 13.59 -9.39 -21.96
CA VAL A 51 12.98 -10.43 -21.11
C VAL A 51 13.85 -11.66 -20.88
N ALA A 52 14.92 -11.87 -21.66
CA ALA A 52 15.77 -13.04 -21.54
C ALA A 52 17.22 -12.67 -21.20
N LEU A 53 17.75 -13.31 -20.16
CA LEU A 53 19.15 -13.16 -19.76
C LEU A 53 20.07 -13.93 -20.72
N LYS A 54 21.17 -13.29 -21.13
CA LYS A 54 22.29 -13.98 -21.79
C LYS A 54 23.39 -14.24 -20.76
N ARG A 55 23.77 -15.50 -20.57
CA ARG A 55 24.74 -15.90 -19.55
C ARG A 55 26.19 -15.81 -20.01
N GLU A 56 26.45 -15.92 -21.32
CA GLU A 56 27.78 -15.88 -21.92
C GLU A 56 28.14 -14.45 -22.42
N VAL A 57 28.16 -13.48 -21.50
CA VAL A 57 28.48 -12.08 -21.81
C VAL A 57 29.38 -11.48 -20.73
N GLY A 58 30.16 -10.47 -21.09
CA GLY A 58 31.01 -9.76 -20.13
C GLY A 58 30.19 -9.08 -19.01
N MET A 59 30.80 -8.89 -17.84
CA MET A 59 30.13 -8.40 -16.62
C MET A 59 29.32 -7.11 -16.80
N LYS A 60 29.83 -6.16 -17.60
CA LYS A 60 29.11 -4.90 -17.92
C LYS A 60 27.78 -5.17 -18.64
N ARG A 61 27.79 -6.12 -19.58
CA ARG A 61 26.59 -6.52 -20.32
C ARG A 61 25.66 -7.33 -19.43
N LEU A 62 26.20 -8.22 -18.62
CA LEU A 62 25.42 -9.03 -17.67
C LEU A 62 24.65 -8.13 -16.69
N ASN A 63 25.31 -7.13 -16.09
CA ASN A 63 24.66 -6.17 -15.18
C ASN A 63 23.53 -5.39 -15.87
N TYR A 64 23.74 -4.96 -17.12
CA TYR A 64 22.70 -4.30 -17.91
C TYR A 64 21.51 -5.24 -18.19
N ASP A 65 21.77 -6.49 -18.57
CA ASP A 65 20.72 -7.47 -18.83
C ASP A 65 19.97 -7.84 -17.53
N LEU A 66 20.67 -7.98 -16.39
CA LEU A 66 20.04 -8.20 -15.09
C LEU A 66 19.14 -7.03 -14.68
N HIS A 67 19.61 -5.79 -14.77
CA HIS A 67 18.81 -4.61 -14.43
C HIS A 67 17.51 -4.55 -15.24
N ASN A 68 17.60 -4.77 -16.56
CA ASN A 68 16.42 -4.71 -17.43
C ASN A 68 15.47 -5.89 -17.23
N VAL A 69 15.99 -7.12 -17.18
CA VAL A 69 15.14 -8.33 -17.09
C VAL A 69 14.48 -8.42 -15.72
N LEU A 70 15.24 -8.22 -14.63
CA LEU A 70 14.67 -8.22 -13.28
C LEU A 70 13.71 -7.05 -13.10
N GLY A 71 14.02 -5.87 -13.67
CA GLY A 71 13.15 -4.71 -13.60
C GLY A 71 11.82 -4.92 -14.30
N PHE A 72 11.84 -5.58 -15.45
CA PHE A 72 10.64 -5.98 -16.16
C PHE A 72 9.75 -6.92 -15.32
N TYR A 73 10.33 -7.97 -14.75
CA TYR A 73 9.56 -8.93 -13.94
C TYR A 73 9.07 -8.35 -12.60
N ALA A 74 9.82 -7.44 -12.00
CA ALA A 74 9.43 -6.78 -10.76
C ALA A 74 8.49 -5.58 -10.97
N LEU A 75 8.30 -5.11 -12.21
CA LEU A 75 7.56 -3.87 -12.49
C LEU A 75 6.14 -3.88 -11.95
N ILE A 76 5.35 -4.92 -12.26
CA ILE A 76 3.96 -5.02 -11.82
C ILE A 76 3.85 -5.07 -10.29
N PRO A 77 4.54 -6.00 -9.58
CA PRO A 77 4.46 -6.02 -8.12
C PRO A 77 5.02 -4.74 -7.47
N ALA A 78 6.09 -4.15 -8.02
CA ALA A 78 6.64 -2.90 -7.52
C ALA A 78 5.68 -1.72 -7.71
N LEU A 79 4.98 -1.64 -8.85
CA LEU A 79 3.96 -0.63 -9.11
C LEU A 79 2.80 -0.76 -8.11
N LEU A 80 2.32 -1.97 -7.86
CA LEU A 80 1.25 -2.21 -6.89
C LEU A 80 1.69 -1.77 -5.48
N ILE A 81 2.89 -2.16 -5.04
CA ILE A 81 3.43 -1.80 -3.71
C ILE A 81 3.63 -0.28 -3.59
N VAL A 82 4.17 0.40 -4.61
CA VAL A 82 4.39 1.85 -4.51
C VAL A 82 3.07 2.63 -4.58
N ILE A 83 2.10 2.21 -5.41
CA ILE A 83 0.78 2.87 -5.48
C ILE A 83 0.08 2.75 -4.12
N THR A 84 0.08 1.57 -3.51
CA THR A 84 -0.52 1.37 -2.18
C THR A 84 0.23 2.16 -1.08
N GLY A 85 1.54 2.36 -1.24
CA GLY A 85 2.33 3.28 -0.39
C GLY A 85 1.94 4.74 -0.57
N LEU A 86 1.74 5.20 -1.82
CA LEU A 86 1.26 6.55 -2.12
C LEU A 86 -0.14 6.81 -1.56
N VAL A 87 -1.01 5.80 -1.58
CA VAL A 87 -2.35 5.86 -0.95
C VAL A 87 -2.27 6.06 0.57
N PHE A 88 -1.19 5.63 1.24
CA PHE A 88 -0.95 5.97 2.64
C PHE A 88 -0.38 7.39 2.82
N ALA A 89 0.49 7.83 1.93
CA ALA A 89 1.21 9.10 2.06
C ALA A 89 0.38 10.32 1.61
N PHE A 90 -0.50 10.18 0.62
CA PHE A 90 -1.17 11.30 -0.03
C PHE A 90 -2.67 11.08 -0.20
N SER A 91 -3.46 12.04 0.28
CA SER A 91 -4.92 12.04 0.15
C SER A 91 -5.39 12.07 -1.31
N TRP A 92 -4.68 12.77 -2.20
CA TRP A 92 -5.01 12.82 -3.62
C TRP A 92 -4.82 11.44 -4.29
N ALA A 93 -3.83 10.67 -3.86
CA ALA A 93 -3.56 9.34 -4.38
C ALA A 93 -4.66 8.36 -3.95
N ASP A 94 -5.03 8.39 -2.67
CA ASP A 94 -6.18 7.66 -2.13
C ASP A 94 -7.47 7.97 -2.89
N GLN A 95 -7.78 9.26 -3.07
CA GLN A 95 -8.97 9.70 -3.81
C GLN A 95 -8.96 9.25 -5.28
N SER A 96 -7.80 9.32 -5.93
CA SER A 96 -7.65 8.93 -7.34
C SER A 96 -7.86 7.43 -7.53
N VAL A 97 -7.27 6.60 -6.66
CA VAL A 97 -7.45 5.15 -6.72
C VAL A 97 -8.89 4.77 -6.42
N GLN A 98 -9.52 5.38 -5.41
CA GLN A 98 -10.94 5.15 -5.12
C GLN A 98 -11.84 5.57 -6.28
N PHE A 99 -11.58 6.72 -6.90
CA PHE A 99 -12.34 7.20 -8.07
C PHE A 99 -12.27 6.22 -9.24
N LEU A 100 -11.07 5.73 -9.56
CA LEU A 100 -10.86 4.72 -10.60
C LEU A 100 -11.53 3.38 -10.25
N ALA A 101 -11.37 2.91 -9.02
CA ALA A 101 -11.99 1.66 -8.53
C ALA A 101 -13.52 1.74 -8.48
N ASN A 102 -14.10 2.94 -8.40
CA ASN A 102 -15.53 3.19 -8.49
C ASN A 102 -16.03 3.39 -9.94
N GLY A 103 -15.19 3.13 -10.96
CA GLY A 103 -15.56 3.29 -12.36
C GLY A 103 -15.69 4.75 -12.78
N ALA A 104 -14.75 5.60 -12.34
CA ALA A 104 -14.73 7.04 -12.58
C ALA A 104 -15.97 7.78 -12.02
N LYS A 105 -16.43 7.34 -10.84
CA LYS A 105 -17.56 7.95 -10.13
C LYS A 105 -17.15 8.36 -8.72
N SER A 106 -17.60 9.55 -8.33
CA SER A 106 -17.48 10.01 -6.94
C SER A 106 -18.55 9.34 -6.09
N VAL A 107 -18.12 8.49 -5.15
CA VAL A 107 -19.02 7.83 -4.21
C VAL A 107 -19.05 8.64 -2.91
N LYS A 108 -20.26 8.93 -2.41
CA LYS A 108 -20.43 9.63 -1.13
C LYS A 108 -19.91 8.74 -0.01
N LYS A 109 -19.02 9.28 0.83
CA LYS A 109 -18.53 8.58 2.03
C LYS A 109 -19.70 8.24 2.94
N ARG A 110 -19.66 7.05 3.56
CA ARG A 110 -20.64 6.65 4.57
C ARG A 110 -20.67 7.68 5.70
N SER A 111 -21.86 8.16 6.04
CA SER A 111 -22.05 9.05 7.19
C SER A 111 -22.03 8.21 8.45
N ILE A 112 -21.08 8.47 9.35
CA ILE A 112 -21.03 7.83 10.66
C ILE A 112 -22.11 8.48 11.54
N PRO A 113 -22.93 7.70 12.27
CA PRO A 113 -23.92 8.26 13.19
C PRO A 113 -23.22 8.98 14.34
N LYS A 114 -23.83 10.06 14.83
CA LYS A 114 -23.33 10.77 16.01
C LYS A 114 -23.85 10.09 17.27
N SER A 115 -23.04 10.11 18.31
CA SER A 115 -23.47 9.80 19.66
C SER A 115 -24.12 11.01 20.32
N THR A 116 -24.91 10.75 21.34
CA THR A 116 -25.33 11.75 22.32
C THR A 116 -24.09 12.40 22.95
N PRO A 117 -24.03 13.75 23.01
CA PRO A 117 -22.84 14.46 23.47
C PRO A 117 -22.38 14.02 24.87
N ASN A 118 -21.12 13.63 25.00
CA ASN A 118 -20.47 13.38 26.28
C ASN A 118 -18.95 13.53 26.17
N ASP A 119 -18.37 14.37 27.02
CA ASP A 119 -16.92 14.62 27.05
C ASP A 119 -16.12 13.42 27.58
N THR A 120 -16.78 12.44 28.19
CA THR A 120 -16.16 11.25 28.80
C THR A 120 -16.62 9.96 28.12
N TYR A 121 -15.92 8.87 28.42
CA TYR A 121 -16.38 7.52 28.08
C TYR A 121 -16.76 6.82 29.38
N PRO A 122 -18.06 6.69 29.70
CA PRO A 122 -18.52 5.94 30.85
C PRO A 122 -18.00 4.50 30.83
N ALA A 123 -17.41 4.04 31.94
CA ALA A 123 -16.78 2.72 32.03
C ALA A 123 -17.78 1.57 31.77
N HIS A 124 -18.94 1.61 32.44
CA HIS A 124 -19.91 0.52 32.38
C HIS A 124 -20.48 0.25 30.96
N PRO A 125 -20.97 1.25 30.20
CA PRO A 125 -21.36 1.07 28.79
C PRO A 125 -20.22 0.56 27.91
N THR A 126 -19.00 1.08 28.11
CA THR A 126 -17.82 0.68 27.34
C THR A 126 -17.50 -0.80 27.58
N ASP A 127 -17.46 -1.23 28.85
CA ASP A 127 -17.19 -2.62 29.23
C ASP A 127 -18.28 -3.57 28.74
N SER A 128 -19.54 -3.15 28.78
CA SER A 128 -20.68 -3.92 28.27
C SER A 128 -20.58 -4.15 26.76
N VAL A 129 -20.25 -3.10 25.99
CA VAL A 129 -20.01 -3.19 24.54
C VAL A 129 -18.86 -4.15 24.23
N ILE A 130 -17.73 -4.00 24.92
CA ILE A 130 -16.55 -4.85 24.71
C ILE A 130 -16.90 -6.32 25.02
N THR A 131 -17.54 -6.59 26.16
CA THR A 131 -17.95 -7.95 26.56
C THR A 131 -18.89 -8.57 25.54
N THR A 132 -19.86 -7.81 25.05
CA THR A 132 -20.79 -8.25 24.00
C THR A 132 -20.05 -8.63 22.72
N LEU A 133 -19.09 -7.81 22.29
CA LEU A 133 -18.31 -8.07 21.09
C LEU A 133 -17.38 -9.28 21.23
N LEU A 134 -16.78 -9.48 22.41
CA LEU A 134 -15.96 -10.66 22.71
C LEU A 134 -16.78 -11.95 22.63
N HIS A 135 -18.02 -11.94 23.12
CA HIS A 135 -18.93 -13.09 22.99
C HIS A 135 -19.42 -13.31 21.56
N LEU A 136 -19.67 -12.22 20.81
CA LEU A 136 -20.14 -12.31 19.43
C LEU A 136 -19.06 -12.81 18.47
N HIS A 137 -17.79 -12.49 18.74
CA HIS A 137 -16.65 -12.83 17.87
C HIS A 137 -15.56 -13.60 18.63
N PRO A 138 -15.84 -14.82 19.11
CA PRO A 138 -14.90 -15.59 19.94
C PRO A 138 -13.62 -16.01 19.19
N GLN A 139 -13.63 -15.92 17.86
CA GLN A 139 -12.50 -16.28 16.99
C GLN A 139 -11.83 -15.06 16.34
N ALA A 140 -12.20 -13.83 16.74
CA ALA A 140 -11.57 -12.63 16.20
C ALA A 140 -10.08 -12.57 16.56
N ASP A 141 -9.29 -12.07 15.61
CA ASP A 141 -7.85 -11.90 15.78
C ASP A 141 -7.53 -10.65 16.61
N VAL A 142 -8.23 -9.54 16.35
CA VAL A 142 -7.99 -8.25 17.02
C VAL A 142 -9.30 -7.46 17.16
N PHE A 143 -9.45 -6.79 18.30
CA PHE A 143 -10.42 -5.72 18.52
C PHE A 143 -9.66 -4.39 18.61
N SER A 144 -9.93 -3.47 17.68
CA SER A 144 -9.39 -2.11 17.71
C SER A 144 -10.46 -1.16 18.19
N ILE A 145 -10.37 -0.76 19.45
CA ILE A 145 -11.26 0.23 20.07
C ILE A 145 -10.63 1.62 19.85
N ARG A 146 -11.41 2.61 19.42
CA ARG A 146 -10.91 3.98 19.25
C ARG A 146 -11.71 4.94 20.11
N PHE A 147 -10.98 5.72 20.89
CA PHE A 147 -11.53 6.81 21.69
C PHE A 147 -11.30 8.11 20.91
N ARG A 148 -12.38 8.75 20.50
CA ARG A 148 -12.39 9.99 19.73
C ARG A 148 -12.58 11.20 20.64
N GLU A 149 -12.01 12.32 20.21
CA GLU A 149 -11.93 13.56 20.99
C GLU A 149 -13.26 14.32 21.05
N LYS A 150 -14.08 14.27 20.00
CA LYS A 150 -15.36 15.01 19.98
C LYS A 150 -16.38 14.30 20.85
N ASP A 151 -17.10 15.07 21.64
CA ASP A 151 -18.20 14.65 22.51
C ASP A 151 -19.33 13.91 21.77
N THR A 152 -19.53 14.23 20.50
CA THR A 152 -20.55 13.66 19.61
C THR A 152 -20.06 12.49 18.77
N ASP A 153 -18.78 12.15 18.84
CA ASP A 153 -18.25 10.99 18.13
C ASP A 153 -18.65 9.69 18.87
N PRO A 154 -19.15 8.67 18.16
CA PRO A 154 -19.50 7.38 18.74
C PRO A 154 -18.28 6.59 19.19
N LEU A 155 -18.50 5.63 20.09
CA LEU A 155 -17.52 4.59 20.40
C LEU A 155 -17.43 3.64 19.20
N ASP A 156 -16.27 3.61 18.55
CA ASP A 156 -16.03 2.74 17.41
C ASP A 156 -15.09 1.57 17.72
N VAL A 157 -15.55 0.38 17.34
CA VAL A 157 -14.79 -0.87 17.48
C VAL A 157 -14.70 -1.55 16.12
N GLN A 158 -13.46 -1.72 15.65
CA GLN A 158 -13.18 -2.55 14.49
C GLN A 158 -12.77 -3.94 14.95
N VAL A 159 -13.52 -4.95 14.51
CA VAL A 159 -13.24 -6.37 14.74
C VAL A 159 -12.56 -6.93 13.50
N ARG A 160 -11.35 -7.47 13.65
CA ARG A 160 -10.66 -8.19 12.57
C ARG A 160 -10.91 -9.68 12.71
N GLN A 161 -11.56 -10.27 11.72
CA GLN A 161 -12.05 -11.64 11.78
C GLN A 161 -10.99 -12.69 11.45
N ALA A 162 -9.92 -12.31 10.74
CA ALA A 162 -8.90 -13.26 10.31
C ALA A 162 -7.48 -12.74 10.55
N LYS A 163 -6.62 -13.65 11.02
CA LYS A 163 -5.21 -13.37 11.27
C LYS A 163 -4.49 -12.93 10.00
N ASN A 164 -3.74 -11.82 10.09
CA ASN A 164 -2.99 -11.23 8.98
C ASN A 164 -3.84 -10.81 7.76
N ARG A 165 -5.14 -10.53 7.95
CA ARG A 165 -6.05 -10.08 6.88
C ARG A 165 -6.77 -8.82 7.32
N THR A 166 -6.32 -7.66 6.89
CA THR A 166 -6.96 -6.40 7.29
C THR A 166 -8.29 -6.17 6.59
N HIS A 167 -8.50 -6.71 5.40
CA HIS A 167 -9.76 -6.53 4.68
C HIS A 167 -10.93 -7.31 5.31
N ASN A 168 -10.70 -8.39 6.06
CA ASN A 168 -11.77 -9.16 6.68
C ASN A 168 -12.11 -8.57 8.07
N PHE A 169 -13.04 -7.62 8.08
CA PHE A 169 -13.40 -6.86 9.27
C PHE A 169 -14.91 -6.65 9.39
N ASP A 170 -15.32 -6.35 10.62
CA ASP A 170 -16.59 -5.70 10.95
C ASP A 170 -16.32 -4.40 11.73
N TRP A 171 -17.02 -3.33 11.39
CA TRP A 171 -17.05 -2.08 12.14
C TRP A 171 -18.36 -1.97 12.90
N TYR A 172 -18.23 -1.60 14.17
CA TYR A 172 -19.35 -1.30 15.03
C TYR A 172 -19.21 0.12 15.57
N TYR A 173 -20.33 0.85 15.58
CA TYR A 173 -20.45 2.18 16.19
C TYR A 173 -21.54 2.13 17.23
N PHE A 174 -21.20 2.50 18.45
CA PHE A 174 -22.11 2.54 19.58
C PHE A 174 -22.27 3.97 20.09
N ASP A 175 -23.43 4.26 20.64
CA ASP A 175 -23.58 5.44 21.49
C ASP A 175 -22.70 5.24 22.73
N ARG A 176 -21.88 6.25 23.04
CA ARG A 176 -20.91 6.18 24.12
C ARG A 176 -21.53 6.25 25.51
N ASN A 177 -22.79 6.68 25.64
CA ASN A 177 -23.46 6.90 26.92
C ASN A 177 -24.16 5.66 27.44
N ASP A 178 -24.84 4.94 26.56
CA ASP A 178 -25.66 3.78 26.93
C ASP A 178 -25.19 2.47 26.26
N GLY A 179 -24.24 2.55 25.32
CA GLY A 179 -23.74 1.38 24.59
C GLY A 179 -24.69 0.87 23.51
N GLN A 180 -25.70 1.66 23.12
CA GLN A 180 -26.63 1.29 22.06
C GLN A 180 -25.91 1.17 20.71
N LEU A 181 -26.13 0.09 19.97
CA LEU A 181 -25.60 -0.07 18.62
C LEU A 181 -26.27 0.92 17.65
N LEU A 182 -25.48 1.84 17.10
CA LEU A 182 -25.93 2.84 16.13
C LEU A 182 -25.75 2.37 14.68
N MET A 183 -24.65 1.67 14.40
CA MET A 183 -24.33 1.20 13.04
C MET A 183 -23.38 0.01 13.08
N LYS A 184 -23.61 -0.92 12.14
CA LYS A 184 -22.67 -1.99 11.80
C LYS A 184 -22.46 -2.02 10.28
N TYR A 185 -21.22 -2.19 9.84
CA TYR A 185 -20.92 -2.60 8.46
C TYR A 185 -19.63 -3.43 8.43
N GLY A 186 -19.46 -4.27 7.42
CA GLY A 186 -18.25 -5.08 7.26
C GLY A 186 -17.73 -5.11 5.83
N ASP A 187 -16.75 -5.98 5.58
CA ASP A 187 -16.14 -6.20 4.26
C ASP A 187 -17.16 -6.51 3.15
N ARG A 188 -18.28 -7.17 3.51
CA ARG A 188 -19.34 -7.53 2.56
C ARG A 188 -20.21 -6.35 2.12
N ASP A 189 -20.23 -5.28 2.91
CA ASP A 189 -21.07 -4.09 2.67
C ASP A 189 -20.34 -3.03 1.83
N ILE A 190 -19.05 -3.22 1.59
CA ILE A 190 -18.19 -2.26 0.89
C ILE A 190 -17.83 -2.78 -0.51
N LYS A 191 -17.72 -1.87 -1.48
CA LYS A 191 -17.38 -2.20 -2.87
C LYS A 191 -16.51 -1.12 -3.49
N GLY A 192 -15.86 -1.45 -4.61
CA GLY A 192 -15.09 -0.50 -5.41
C GLY A 192 -13.94 0.12 -4.63
N GLY A 193 -13.92 1.45 -4.55
CA GLY A 193 -12.87 2.21 -3.87
C GLY A 193 -12.75 1.92 -2.38
N GLU A 194 -13.87 1.72 -1.68
CA GLU A 194 -13.84 1.40 -0.25
C GLU A 194 -13.21 0.02 0.00
N GLN A 195 -13.51 -0.96 -0.86
CA GLN A 195 -12.90 -2.29 -0.81
C GLN A 195 -11.41 -2.26 -1.16
N PHE A 196 -11.01 -1.47 -2.17
CA PHE A 196 -9.58 -1.29 -2.44
C PHE A 196 -8.87 -0.67 -1.22
N ARG A 197 -9.48 0.32 -0.58
CA ARG A 197 -8.93 1.00 0.59
C ARG A 197 -8.77 0.04 1.78
N SER A 198 -9.73 -0.85 2.02
CA SER A 198 -9.62 -1.87 3.08
C SER A 198 -8.50 -2.88 2.81
N MET A 199 -8.29 -3.23 1.54
CA MET A 199 -7.23 -4.13 1.10
C MET A 199 -5.86 -3.47 0.98
N ASN A 200 -5.75 -2.14 1.07
CA ASN A 200 -4.51 -1.41 0.76
C ASN A 200 -3.30 -1.91 1.56
N TYR A 201 -3.48 -2.21 2.86
CA TYR A 201 -2.41 -2.75 3.70
C TYR A 201 -2.01 -4.18 3.30
N ASP A 202 -3.00 -5.04 3.05
CA ASP A 202 -2.77 -6.42 2.60
C ASP A 202 -2.08 -6.46 1.23
N LEU A 203 -2.40 -5.52 0.35
CA LEU A 203 -1.76 -5.35 -0.96
C LEU A 203 -0.32 -4.83 -0.82
N HIS A 204 -0.10 -3.80 0.00
CA HIS A 204 1.21 -3.21 0.22
C HIS A 204 2.22 -4.19 0.80
N THR A 205 1.76 -5.02 1.75
CA THR A 205 2.60 -6.04 2.41
C THR A 205 2.67 -7.36 1.65
N GLY A 206 1.90 -7.51 0.55
CA GLY A 206 1.75 -8.78 -0.16
C GLY A 206 1.00 -9.85 0.62
N ALA A 207 0.30 -9.52 1.71
CA ALA A 207 -0.45 -10.48 2.51
C ALA A 207 -1.77 -10.95 1.88
N PHE A 208 -2.26 -10.29 0.81
CA PHE A 208 -3.60 -10.49 0.24
C PHE A 208 -3.93 -11.89 -0.32
N ALA A 209 -2.96 -12.77 -0.60
CA ALA A 209 -3.21 -14.20 -0.88
C ALA A 209 -2.36 -15.13 0.01
N GLY A 210 -1.89 -14.62 1.16
CA GLY A 210 -1.12 -15.40 2.12
C GLY A 210 0.36 -15.51 1.76
N LEU A 211 0.97 -16.68 1.98
CA LEU A 211 2.41 -16.87 1.80
C LEU A 211 2.90 -16.62 0.36
N PRO A 212 2.23 -17.10 -0.71
CA PRO A 212 2.74 -16.93 -2.07
C PRO A 212 2.95 -15.45 -2.46
N THR A 213 1.99 -14.59 -2.12
CA THR A 213 2.05 -13.16 -2.42
C THR A 213 3.04 -12.41 -1.52
N LYS A 214 3.27 -12.90 -0.29
CA LYS A 214 4.35 -12.38 0.57
C LYS A 214 5.72 -12.70 0.00
N PHE A 215 5.92 -13.92 -0.50
CA PHE A 215 7.17 -14.28 -1.20
C PHE A 215 7.37 -13.45 -2.47
N LEU A 216 6.30 -13.22 -3.25
CA LEU A 216 6.38 -12.34 -4.42
C LEU A 216 6.77 -10.91 -4.04
N ALA A 217 6.16 -10.35 -2.99
CA ALA A 217 6.49 -9.01 -2.50
C ALA A 217 7.95 -8.95 -1.98
N LEU A 218 8.42 -9.98 -1.29
CA LEU A 218 9.82 -10.09 -0.85
C LEU A 218 10.79 -10.10 -2.04
N LEU A 219 10.53 -10.92 -3.06
CA LEU A 219 11.36 -10.98 -4.26
C LEU A 219 11.37 -9.64 -5.01
N ALA A 220 10.21 -9.00 -5.15
CA ALA A 220 10.10 -7.68 -5.76
C ALA A 220 10.90 -6.64 -4.97
N ALA A 221 10.79 -6.63 -3.64
CA ALA A 221 11.54 -5.71 -2.77
C ALA A 221 13.05 -5.92 -2.87
N LEU A 222 13.53 -7.16 -2.90
CA LEU A 222 14.95 -7.48 -3.08
C LEU A 222 15.46 -7.01 -4.45
N ILE A 223 14.69 -7.25 -5.51
CA ILE A 223 15.01 -6.76 -6.85
C ILE A 223 15.08 -5.23 -6.85
N CYS A 224 14.07 -4.54 -6.32
CA CYS A 224 14.03 -3.09 -6.23
C CYS A 224 15.21 -2.51 -5.42
N ALA A 225 15.59 -3.15 -4.31
CA ALA A 225 16.75 -2.76 -3.51
C ALA A 225 18.07 -2.88 -4.30
N SER A 226 18.16 -3.82 -5.25
CA SER A 226 19.34 -3.96 -6.13
C SER A 226 19.38 -2.95 -7.28
N MET A 227 18.25 -2.28 -7.60
CA MET A 227 18.16 -1.41 -8.78
C MET A 227 19.04 -0.16 -8.72
N PRO A 228 19.14 0.56 -7.59
CA PRO A 228 20.07 1.69 -7.49
C PRO A 228 21.52 1.27 -7.74
N ILE A 229 21.93 0.10 -7.25
CA ILE A 229 23.29 -0.43 -7.41
C ILE A 229 23.54 -0.80 -8.87
N THR A 230 22.68 -1.63 -9.45
CA THR A 230 22.83 -2.09 -10.84
C THR A 230 22.73 -0.92 -11.83
N GLY A 231 21.84 0.04 -11.57
CA GLY A 231 21.70 1.28 -12.35
C GLY A 231 22.92 2.19 -12.24
N PHE A 232 23.46 2.38 -11.04
CA PHE A 232 24.70 3.13 -10.83
C PHE A 232 25.88 2.50 -11.58
N LEU A 233 26.03 1.17 -11.54
CA LEU A 233 27.06 0.46 -12.29
C LEU A 233 26.92 0.63 -13.81
N ILE A 234 25.70 0.70 -14.34
CA ILE A 234 25.47 1.01 -15.77
C ILE A 234 25.96 2.42 -16.09
N TRP A 235 25.62 3.40 -15.24
CA TRP A 235 26.02 4.79 -15.42
C TRP A 235 27.55 4.97 -15.33
N TYR A 236 28.20 4.38 -14.34
CA TYR A 236 29.64 4.48 -14.12
C TYR A 236 30.45 3.91 -15.30
N HIS A 237 29.96 2.83 -15.91
CA HIS A 237 30.61 2.19 -17.06
C HIS A 237 30.16 2.76 -18.42
N ARG A 238 29.38 3.83 -18.44
CA ARG A 238 28.89 4.43 -19.68
C ARG A 238 30.08 5.00 -20.48
N PRO A 239 30.27 4.61 -21.76
CA PRO A 239 31.33 5.17 -22.56
C PRO A 239 31.10 6.67 -22.78
N VAL A 240 32.12 7.48 -22.48
CA VAL A 240 32.09 8.93 -22.77
C VAL A 240 31.98 9.10 -24.28
N PRO A 241 30.99 9.85 -24.79
CA PRO A 241 30.88 10.08 -26.23
C PRO A 241 32.14 10.80 -26.72
N LYS A 242 32.94 10.14 -27.57
CA LYS A 242 34.04 10.80 -28.27
C LYS A 242 33.44 11.92 -29.10
N LYS A 243 33.81 13.19 -28.81
CA LYS A 243 33.48 14.32 -29.68
C LYS A 243 33.93 13.94 -31.10
N LYS A 244 33.00 13.91 -32.06
CA LYS A 244 33.36 13.85 -33.48
C LYS A 244 34.27 15.05 -33.72
N LYS A 245 35.55 14.81 -34.02
CA LYS A 245 36.41 15.87 -34.59
C LYS A 245 35.68 16.32 -35.86
N LYS A 246 35.29 17.59 -35.90
CA LYS A 246 34.85 18.25 -37.13
C LYS A 246 36.03 18.34 -38.08
#